data_AF-A0A357CXJ1-F1
#
_entry.id   AF-A0A357CXJ1-F1
#
_cell.length_a   1.000
_cell.length_b   1.000
_cell.length_c   1.000
_cell.angle_alpha   90.00
_cell.angle_beta   90.00
_cell.angle_gamma   90.00
#
_symmetry.space_group_name_H-M   'P 1'
#
loop_
_entity.id
_entity.type
_entity.pdbx_description
1 polymer ?
#
loop_
_entity_poly.entity_id
_entity_poly.type
_entity_poly.pdbx_seq_one_letter_code
_entity_poly.pdbx_strand_id
1 'polypeptide(L)' 'MNRKLRTGIIGATGMVGQRFITLLDNHPYFEITALA' A
#
# COMPACT_ATOMS: atom_id res chain seq x y z
N MET A 1 4.08 15.47 14.05
CA MET A 1 3.26 14.26 13.81
C MET A 1 2.72 14.33 12.39
N ASN A 2 3.41 13.71 11.42
CA ASN A 2 2.94 13.69 10.04
C ASN A 2 2.08 12.43 9.86
N ARG A 3 0.77 12.61 9.66
CA ARG A 3 -0.18 11.50 9.53
C ARG A 3 0.04 10.81 8.18
N LYS A 4 0.22 9.49 8.17
CA LYS A 4 0.37 8.71 6.93
C LYS A 4 -0.87 8.86 6.05
N LEU A 5 -0.64 8.89 4.74
CA LEU A 5 -1.70 8.92 3.72
C LEU A 5 -2.26 7.50 3.56
N ARG A 6 -3.57 7.38 3.74
CA ARG A 6 -4.29 6.12 3.55
C ARG A 6 -4.41 5.83 2.06
N THR A 7 -3.96 4.66 1.64
CA THR A 7 -4.01 4.23 0.24
C THR A 7 -4.67 2.87 0.10
N GLY A 8 -5.18 2.58 -1.10
CA GLY A 8 -5.74 1.29 -1.48
C GLY A 8 -5.06 0.75 -2.73
N ILE A 9 -4.92 -0.56 -2.83
CA ILE A 9 -4.33 -1.24 -4.00
C ILE A 9 -5.44 -2.04 -4.70
N ILE A 10 -5.68 -1.75 -5.98
CA ILE A 10 -6.58 -2.51 -6.85
C ILE A 10 -5.75 -3.51 -7.66
N GLY A 11 -6.24 -4.75 -7.78
CA GLY A 11 -5.49 -5.86 -8.37
C GLY A 11 -4.40 -6.36 -7.42
N ALA A 12 -4.66 -6.33 -6.11
CA ALA A 12 -3.69 -6.66 -5.07
C ALA A 12 -3.09 -8.08 -5.20
N THR A 13 -3.84 -9.01 -5.79
CA THR A 13 -3.42 -10.41 -5.99
C THR A 13 -2.47 -10.61 -7.18
N GLY A 14 -2.49 -9.69 -8.16
CA GLY A 14 -1.62 -9.75 -9.32
C GLY A 14 -0.16 -9.49 -8.96
N MET A 15 0.75 -9.85 -9.88
CA MET A 15 2.21 -9.70 -9.68
C MET A 15 2.59 -8.24 -9.33
N VAL A 16 1.92 -7.27 -9.93
CA VAL A 16 2.15 -5.83 -9.68
C VAL A 16 1.59 -5.41 -8.31
N GLY A 17 0.39 -5.86 -7.95
CA GLY A 17 -0.24 -5.55 -6.66
C GLY A 17 0.58 -6.06 -5.48
N GLN A 18 1.05 -7.31 -5.56
CA GLN A 18 1.93 -7.87 -4.53
C GLN A 18 3.25 -7.09 -4.42
N ARG A 19 3.82 -6.63 -5.54
CA ARG A 19 5.03 -5.80 -5.51
C ARG A 19 4.79 -4.45 -4.83
N PHE A 20 3.64 -3.82 -5.06
CA PHE A 20 3.26 -2.59 -4.34
C PHE A 20 3.11 -2.82 -2.84
N ILE A 21 2.54 -3.95 -2.42
CA ILE A 21 2.44 -4.31 -1.00
C ILE A 21 3.84 -4.36 -0.38
N THR A 22 4.80 -5.01 -1.02
CA THR A 22 6.18 -5.08 -0.52
C THR A 22 6.86 -3.71 -0.47
N LEU A 23 6.68 -2.87 -1.49
CA LEU A 23 7.31 -1.56 -1.56
C LEU A 23 6.73 -0.55 -0.56
N LEU A 24 5.45 -0.70 -0.24
CA LEU A 24 4.75 0.17 0.70
C LEU A 24 4.81 -0.35 2.14
N ASP A 25 5.39 -1.53 2.37
CA ASP A 25 5.65 -2.02 3.71
C ASP A 25 6.55 -1.04 4.47
N ASN A 26 6.14 -0.69 5.70
CA ASN A 26 6.81 0.30 6.54
C ASN A 26 7.08 1.67 5.90
N HIS A 27 6.35 2.04 4.85
CA HIS A 27 6.61 3.31 4.16
C HIS A 27 6.36 4.54 5.06
N PRO A 28 7.23 5.57 5.02
CA PRO A 28 7.12 6.73 5.91
C PRO A 28 5.87 7.57 5.65
N TYR A 29 5.34 7.54 4.42
CA TYR A 29 4.25 8.41 3.98
C TYR A 29 2.93 7.68 3.73
N PHE A 30 2.94 6.37 3.51
CA PHE A 30 1.76 5.62 3.06
C PHE A 30 1.40 4.50 4.03
N GLU A 31 0.11 4.29 4.19
CA GLU A 31 -0.47 3.19 4.94
C GLU A 31 -1.53 2.51 4.07
N ILE A 32 -1.33 1.22 3.78
CA ILE A 32 -2.30 0.44 3.02
C ILE A 32 -3.50 0.17 3.92
N THR A 33 -4.69 0.62 3.50
CA THR A 33 -5.93 0.46 4.27
C THR A 33 -7.04 -0.27 3.53
N ALA A 34 -6.84 -0.58 2.24
CA ALA A 34 -7.76 -1.37 1.44
C ALA A 34 -6.99 -2.16 0.37
N LEU A 35 -7.47 -3.37 0.08
CA LEU A 35 -7.01 -4.23 -0.99
C LEU A 35 -8.24 -4.68 -1.78
N ALA A 36 -8.21 -4.57 -3.09
CA ALA A 36 -9.26 -4.99 -4.01
C ALA A 36 -8.69 -5.77 -5.19
#